data_AF-A0A0H5RGS9-F1
#
_entry.id   AF-A0A0H5RGS9-F1
#
_cell.length_a   1.000
_cell.length_b   1.000
_cell.length_c   1.000
_cell.angle_alpha   90.00
_cell.angle_beta   90.00
_cell.angle_gamma   90.00
#
_symmetry.space_group_name_H-M   'P 1'
#
loop_
_entity.id
_entity.type
_entity.pdbx_description
1 polymer ?
#
loop_
_entity_poly.entity_id
_entity_poly.type
_entity_poly.pdbx_seq_one_letter_code
_entity_poly.pdbx_strand_id
1 'polypeptide(L)'
;SMVIDKIDSRVETLKSEYQRLIENVPEFKQFTYDDFAWARSIVITRIFGICVDGRKTEALVPFADFLNHRRPRETVWVYEPLTSAFTITAIGCINAGAQISDSYGRKCNSRFFTNYGFSLAENDDNEAL
;
A
#
# COMPACT_ATOMS: atom_id res chain seq x y z
N SER A 1 14.99 -18.04 5.81
CA SER A 1 13.92 -18.36 4.82
C SER A 1 13.55 -17.03 4.22
N MET A 2 13.58 -16.85 2.90
CA MET A 2 13.51 -15.51 2.28
C MET A 2 12.35 -14.65 2.81
N VAL A 3 11.19 -15.24 3.11
CA VAL A 3 10.05 -14.52 3.69
C VAL A 3 10.31 -14.14 5.15
N ILE A 4 10.82 -15.06 5.97
CA ILE A 4 11.19 -14.79 7.36
C ILE A 4 12.24 -13.67 7.42
N ASP A 5 13.27 -13.76 6.58
CA ASP A 5 14.36 -12.78 6.55
C ASP A 5 13.85 -11.37 6.16
N LYS A 6 12.84 -11.30 5.27
CA LYS A 6 12.13 -10.05 4.93
C LYS A 6 11.30 -9.51 6.09
N ILE A 7 10.61 -10.38 6.84
CA ILE A 7 9.81 -10.00 8.01
C ILE A 7 10.73 -9.47 9.12
N ASP A 8 11.80 -10.19 9.44
CA ASP A 8 12.77 -9.79 10.45
C ASP A 8 13.39 -8.43 10.09
N SER A 9 13.81 -8.27 8.84
CA SER A 9 14.32 -6.99 8.32
C SER A 9 13.29 -5.86 8.45
N ARG A 10 12.01 -6.13 8.17
CA ARG A 10 10.93 -5.13 8.31
C ARG A 10 10.70 -4.73 9.75
N VAL A 11 10.71 -5.69 10.68
CA VAL A 11 10.55 -5.44 12.12
C VAL A 11 11.70 -4.57 12.63
N GLU A 12 12.94 -4.93 12.33
CA GLU A 12 14.12 -4.15 12.74
C GLU A 12 14.13 -2.74 12.11
N THR A 13 13.70 -2.63 10.85
CA THR A 13 13.54 -1.32 10.20
C THR A 13 12.52 -0.46 10.93
N LEU A 14 11.34 -1.00 11.26
CA LEU A 14 10.31 -0.25 11.98
C LEU A 14 10.79 0.20 13.36
N LYS A 15 11.50 -0.66 14.10
CA LYS A 15 12.08 -0.30 15.40
C LYS A 15 13.08 0.84 15.26
N SER A 16 13.99 0.75 14.29
CA SER A 16 14.99 1.79 14.02
C SER A 16 14.34 3.11 13.59
N GLU A 17 13.34 3.07 12.71
CA GLU A 17 12.58 4.26 12.30
C GLU A 17 11.90 4.94 13.51
N TYR A 18 11.25 4.16 14.38
CA TYR A 18 10.60 4.68 15.58
C TYR A 18 11.60 5.34 16.53
N GLN A 19 12.74 4.69 16.81
CA GLN A 19 13.79 5.28 17.66
C GLN A 19 14.30 6.59 17.09
N ARG A 20 14.61 6.63 15.79
CA ARG A 20 15.05 7.86 15.11
C ARG A 20 13.99 8.96 15.18
N LEU A 21 12.72 8.61 15.02
CA LEU A 21 11.61 9.56 15.10
C LEU A 21 11.58 10.24 16.48
N ILE A 22 11.60 9.47 17.56
CA ILE A 22 11.49 10.01 18.92
C ILE A 22 12.76 10.69 19.42
N GLU A 23 13.92 10.38 18.83
CA GLU A 23 15.18 11.10 19.08
C GLU A 23 15.17 12.49 18.45
N ASN A 24 14.64 12.61 17.23
CA ASN A 24 14.64 13.87 16.47
C ASN A 24 13.39 14.72 16.70
N VAL A 25 12.27 14.12 17.11
CA VAL A 25 10.99 14.78 17.38
C VAL A 25 10.41 14.25 18.70
N PRO A 26 10.93 14.72 19.86
CA PRO A 26 10.60 14.15 21.17
C PRO A 26 9.12 14.13 21.53
N GLU A 27 8.30 15.00 20.94
CA GLU A 27 6.85 15.05 21.09
C GLU A 27 6.17 13.75 20.67
N PHE A 28 6.76 12.98 19.74
CA PHE A 28 6.21 11.69 19.30
C PHE A 28 6.41 10.56 20.33
N LYS A 29 7.16 10.77 21.42
CA LYS A 29 7.25 9.82 22.55
C LYS A 29 5.92 9.57 23.25
N GLN A 30 4.90 10.40 23.00
CA GLN A 30 3.54 10.19 23.50
C GLN A 30 2.84 8.97 22.86
N PHE A 31 3.32 8.51 21.70
CA PHE A 31 2.80 7.32 21.01
C PHE A 31 3.72 6.13 21.26
N THR A 32 3.17 4.93 21.30
CA THR A 32 3.96 3.71 21.46
C THR A 32 4.61 3.27 20.16
N TYR A 33 5.56 2.33 20.24
CA TYR A 33 6.06 1.64 19.04
C TYR A 33 4.94 0.96 18.25
N ASP A 34 3.95 0.39 18.93
CA ASP A 34 2.84 -0.32 18.28
C ASP A 34 1.93 0.66 17.52
N ASP A 35 1.67 1.85 18.08
CA ASP A 35 0.93 2.92 17.38
C ASP A 35 1.67 3.36 16.10
N PHE A 36 2.99 3.55 16.20
CA PHE A 36 3.82 3.88 15.05
C PHE A 36 3.83 2.76 14.00
N ALA A 37 4.02 1.51 14.42
CA ALA A 37 4.03 0.36 13.54
C ALA A 37 2.68 0.17 12.85
N TRP A 38 1.57 0.36 13.57
CA TRP A 38 0.23 0.38 13.02
C TRP A 38 0.08 1.49 11.96
N ALA A 39 0.43 2.73 12.29
CA ALA A 39 0.32 3.85 11.36
C ALA A 39 1.18 3.67 10.10
N ARG A 40 2.43 3.20 10.25
CA ARG A 40 3.31 2.85 9.13
C ARG A 40 2.75 1.70 8.28
N SER A 41 2.08 0.75 8.92
CA SER A 41 1.43 -0.36 8.22
C SER A 41 0.21 0.11 7.43
N ILE A 42 -0.59 1.03 7.95
CA ILE A 42 -1.67 1.69 7.20
C ILE A 42 -1.12 2.38 5.96
N VAL A 43 -0.05 3.18 6.11
CA VAL A 43 0.57 3.87 4.98
C VAL A 43 1.04 2.89 3.89
N ILE A 44 1.84 1.88 4.24
CA ILE A 44 2.41 0.98 3.22
C ILE A 44 1.36 0.12 2.53
N THR A 45 0.25 -0.19 3.20
CA THR A 45 -0.80 -1.06 2.68
C THR A 45 -1.84 -0.32 1.83
N ARG A 46 -2.00 1.00 2.00
CA ARG A 46 -3.15 1.77 1.46
C ARG A 46 -2.80 3.01 0.63
N ILE A 47 -1.51 3.37 0.53
CA ILE A 47 -1.11 4.60 -0.16
C ILE A 47 -1.18 4.45 -1.69
N PHE A 48 -1.60 5.53 -2.35
CA PHE A 48 -1.59 5.65 -3.80
C PHE A 48 -0.50 6.61 -4.26
N GLY A 49 0.23 6.23 -5.31
CA GLY A 49 1.08 7.17 -6.04
C GLY A 49 0.24 8.08 -6.92
N ILE A 50 0.44 9.39 -6.79
CA ILE A 50 -0.26 10.43 -7.56
C ILE A 50 0.72 11.48 -8.07
N CYS A 51 0.24 12.36 -8.94
CA CYS A 51 0.97 13.52 -9.42
C CYS A 51 0.14 14.78 -9.13
N VAL A 52 0.66 15.66 -8.28
CA VAL A 52 0.02 16.95 -7.92
C VAL A 52 0.94 18.06 -8.42
N ASP A 53 0.43 18.96 -9.27
CA ASP A 53 1.19 20.06 -9.87
C ASP A 53 2.51 19.61 -10.56
N GLY A 54 2.45 18.48 -11.29
CA GLY A 54 3.60 17.91 -11.98
C GLY A 54 4.62 17.21 -11.06
N ARG A 55 4.36 17.14 -9.74
CA ARG A 55 5.23 16.50 -8.76
C ARG A 55 4.65 15.15 -8.33
N LYS A 56 5.46 14.10 -8.47
CA LYS A 56 5.12 12.78 -7.92
C LYS A 56 5.08 12.86 -6.40
N THR A 57 4.00 12.37 -5.84
CA THR A 57 3.80 12.27 -4.39
C THR A 57 2.92 11.05 -4.10
N GLU A 58 2.64 10.82 -2.84
CA GLU A 58 1.84 9.70 -2.37
C GLU A 58 0.72 10.23 -1.46
N ALA A 59 -0.45 9.59 -1.49
CA ALA A 59 -1.60 10.00 -0.68
C ALA A 59 -2.41 8.81 -0.17
N LEU A 60 -2.91 8.92 1.06
CA LEU A 60 -4.01 8.10 1.54
C LEU A 60 -5.30 8.69 0.99
N VAL A 61 -6.06 7.90 0.25
CA VAL A 61 -7.28 8.35 -0.42
C VAL A 61 -8.46 7.57 0.15
N PRO A 62 -9.27 8.20 1.03
CA PRO A 62 -10.45 7.55 1.60
C PRO A 62 -11.37 6.99 0.51
N PHE A 63 -12.00 5.85 0.80
CA PHE A 63 -12.84 5.06 -0.11
C PHE A 63 -12.10 4.36 -1.25
N ALA A 64 -11.12 5.02 -1.87
CA ALA A 64 -10.29 4.40 -2.90
C ALA A 64 -9.48 3.22 -2.33
N ASP A 65 -8.97 3.37 -1.11
CA ASP A 65 -8.20 2.34 -0.40
C ASP A 65 -9.00 1.12 0.08
N PHE A 66 -10.31 1.06 -0.17
CA PHE A 66 -11.14 -0.13 0.08
C PHE A 66 -11.06 -1.16 -1.05
N LEU A 67 -10.62 -0.77 -2.25
CA LEU A 67 -10.55 -1.69 -3.39
C LEU A 67 -9.44 -2.71 -3.18
N ASN A 68 -9.79 -4.00 -3.21
CA ASN A 68 -8.84 -5.10 -3.08
C ASN A 68 -8.03 -5.31 -4.35
N HIS A 69 -6.90 -6.01 -4.20
CA HIS A 69 -6.06 -6.39 -5.34
C HIS A 69 -6.71 -7.44 -6.23
N ARG A 70 -6.75 -7.18 -7.54
CA ARG A 70 -6.99 -8.20 -8.57
C ARG A 70 -6.19 -7.90 -9.83
N ARG A 71 -5.89 -8.96 -10.59
CA ARG A 71 -5.43 -8.87 -11.97
C ARG A 71 -6.28 -9.74 -12.92
N PRO A 72 -6.45 -9.34 -14.20
CA PRO A 72 -6.03 -8.06 -14.80
C PRO A 72 -6.72 -6.87 -14.11
N ARG A 73 -6.12 -5.66 -14.22
CA ARG A 73 -6.72 -4.47 -13.58
C ARG A 73 -8.10 -4.19 -14.18
N GLU A 74 -9.06 -3.81 -13.36
CA GLU A 74 -10.42 -3.44 -13.79
C GLU A 74 -10.68 -1.93 -13.67
N THR A 75 -9.75 -1.22 -13.04
CA THR A 75 -9.78 0.22 -12.80
C THR A 75 -8.48 0.91 -13.19
N VAL A 76 -8.55 2.22 -13.36
CA VAL A 76 -7.42 3.14 -13.45
C VAL A 76 -7.69 4.33 -12.55
N TRP A 77 -6.69 4.82 -11.84
CA TRP A 77 -6.80 6.03 -11.04
C TRP A 77 -5.93 7.16 -11.56
N VAL A 78 -6.37 8.40 -11.30
CA VAL A 78 -5.65 9.63 -11.62
C VAL A 78 -6.02 10.71 -10.61
N TYR A 79 -5.06 11.57 -10.28
CA TYR A 79 -5.36 12.85 -9.66
C TYR A 79 -5.56 13.89 -10.76
N GLU A 80 -6.77 14.42 -10.87
CA GLU A 80 -7.15 15.43 -11.86
C GLU A 80 -6.94 16.84 -11.26
N PRO A 81 -5.94 17.61 -11.72
CA PRO A 81 -5.64 18.91 -11.15
C PRO A 81 -6.78 19.92 -11.32
N LEU A 82 -7.50 19.87 -12.45
CA LEU A 82 -8.57 20.82 -12.75
C LEU A 82 -9.73 20.74 -11.75
N THR A 83 -10.08 19.52 -11.33
CA THR A 83 -11.14 19.28 -10.34
C THR A 83 -10.59 19.07 -8.93
N SER A 84 -9.27 19.06 -8.76
CA SER A 84 -8.58 18.73 -7.50
C SER A 84 -9.08 17.41 -6.89
N ALA A 85 -9.34 16.41 -7.73
CA ALA A 85 -10.01 15.18 -7.33
C ALA A 85 -9.17 13.94 -7.67
N PHE A 86 -9.24 12.93 -6.80
CA PHE A 86 -8.77 11.58 -7.12
C PHE A 86 -9.92 10.80 -7.75
N THR A 87 -9.74 10.38 -8.99
CA THR A 87 -10.77 9.68 -9.76
C THR A 87 -10.32 8.27 -10.04
N ILE A 88 -11.20 7.30 -9.76
CA ILE A 88 -11.07 5.90 -10.20
C ILE A 88 -12.10 5.65 -11.29
N THR A 89 -11.63 5.20 -12.45
CA THR A 89 -12.46 4.90 -13.62
C THR A 89 -12.39 3.41 -13.93
N ALA A 90 -13.54 2.76 -14.07
CA ALA A 90 -13.60 1.40 -14.57
C ALA A 90 -13.15 1.34 -16.04
N ILE A 91 -12.33 0.37 -16.40
CA ILE A 91 -11.84 0.21 -17.78
C ILE A 91 -12.73 -0.73 -18.62
N GLY A 92 -13.76 -1.29 -18.00
CA GLY A 92 -14.70 -2.22 -18.61
C GLY A 92 -16.02 -2.28 -17.84
N CYS A 93 -16.96 -3.09 -18.34
CA CYS A 93 -18.23 -3.30 -17.67
C CYS A 93 -18.04 -4.10 -16.38
N ILE A 94 -18.62 -3.62 -15.27
CA ILE A 94 -18.69 -4.32 -14.00
C ILE A 94 -20.16 -4.61 -13.71
N ASN A 95 -20.49 -5.90 -13.57
CA ASN A 95 -21.86 -6.33 -13.34
C ASN A 95 -22.35 -5.88 -11.96
N ALA A 96 -23.65 -5.59 -11.85
CA ALA A 96 -24.27 -5.30 -10.56
C ALA A 96 -24.03 -6.46 -9.58
N GLY A 97 -23.58 -6.13 -8.36
CA GLY A 97 -23.24 -7.10 -7.32
C GLY A 97 -21.82 -7.69 -7.41
N ALA A 98 -21.06 -7.40 -8.47
CA ALA A 98 -19.64 -7.78 -8.54
C ALA A 98 -18.78 -6.86 -7.65
N GLN A 99 -17.71 -7.42 -7.07
CA GLN A 99 -16.69 -6.63 -6.38
C GLN A 99 -15.95 -5.75 -7.38
N ILE A 100 -15.76 -4.48 -7.03
CA ILE A 100 -14.84 -3.58 -7.74
C ILE A 100 -13.45 -3.77 -7.14
N SER A 101 -12.47 -3.99 -7.99
CA SER A 101 -11.10 -4.27 -7.59
C SER A 101 -10.12 -3.33 -8.28
N ASP A 102 -8.97 -3.11 -7.65
CA ASP A 102 -7.86 -2.37 -8.23
C ASP A 102 -6.61 -3.25 -8.33
N SER A 103 -5.57 -2.78 -9.04
CA SER A 103 -4.30 -3.47 -9.13
C SER A 103 -3.23 -2.78 -8.31
N TYR A 104 -2.75 -3.46 -7.26
CA TYR A 104 -1.58 -3.04 -6.49
C TYR A 104 -0.26 -3.29 -7.26
N GLY A 105 -0.34 -3.62 -8.55
CA GLY A 105 0.79 -3.89 -9.45
C GLY A 105 1.23 -5.36 -9.47
N ARG A 106 2.30 -5.63 -10.23
CA ARG A 106 2.93 -6.96 -10.33
C ARG A 106 3.91 -7.16 -9.18
N LYS A 107 3.71 -8.21 -8.38
CA LYS A 107 4.50 -8.54 -7.18
C LYS A 107 4.45 -10.04 -6.89
N CYS A 108 5.56 -10.62 -6.44
CA CYS A 108 5.59 -11.97 -5.91
C CYS A 108 4.86 -12.06 -4.55
N ASN A 109 4.44 -13.27 -4.16
CA ASN A 109 3.73 -13.50 -2.88
C ASN A 109 4.56 -13.10 -1.66
N SER A 110 5.89 -13.20 -1.71
CA SER A 110 6.73 -12.73 -0.59
C SER A 110 6.57 -11.23 -0.36
N ARG A 111 6.40 -10.44 -1.42
CA ARG A 111 6.18 -9.00 -1.36
C ARG A 111 4.74 -8.65 -0.98
N PHE A 112 3.74 -9.39 -1.47
CA PHE A 112 2.36 -9.21 -1.01
C PHE A 112 2.24 -9.51 0.47
N PHE A 113 2.82 -10.61 0.94
CA PHE A 113 2.71 -11.00 2.34
C PHE A 113 3.38 -9.99 3.27
N THR A 114 4.61 -9.58 2.94
CA THR A 114 5.38 -8.67 3.81
C THR A 114 4.81 -7.25 3.85
N ASN A 115 4.20 -6.76 2.77
CA ASN A 115 3.76 -5.36 2.69
C ASN A 115 2.23 -5.17 2.76
N TYR A 116 1.45 -6.21 2.47
CA TYR A 116 -0.02 -6.14 2.39
C TYR A 116 -0.72 -7.21 3.24
N GLY A 117 0.01 -8.16 3.84
CA GLY A 117 -0.56 -9.16 4.74
C GLY A 117 -1.37 -10.27 4.04
N PHE A 118 -1.24 -10.44 2.73
CA PHE A 118 -1.92 -11.50 1.98
C PHE A 118 -1.00 -12.15 0.94
N SER A 119 -1.42 -13.29 0.40
CA SER A 119 -0.82 -13.93 -0.77
C SER A 119 -1.90 -14.32 -1.77
N LEU A 120 -1.54 -14.47 -3.03
CA LEU A 120 -2.43 -14.97 -4.07
C LEU A 120 -2.23 -16.49 -4.20
N ALA A 121 -3.32 -17.24 -4.38
CA ALA A 121 -3.28 -18.69 -4.57
C ALA A 121 -2.49 -19.07 -5.84
N GLU A 122 -2.76 -18.37 -6.94
CA GLU A 122 -2.06 -18.48 -8.21
C GLU A 122 -1.43 -17.13 -8.55
N ASN A 123 -0.10 -17.10 -8.67
CA ASN A 123 0.64 -15.87 -8.95
C ASN A 123 1.83 -16.14 -9.86
N ASP A 124 1.67 -15.81 -11.14
CA ASP A 124 2.72 -15.95 -12.17
C ASP A 124 3.92 -15.03 -11.93
N ASP A 125 3.80 -14.02 -11.07
CA ASP A 125 4.93 -13.16 -10.67
C ASP A 125 5.66 -13.71 -9.43
N ASN A 126 5.35 -14.92 -8.97
CA ASN A 126 6.13 -15.55 -7.90
C ASN A 126 7.57 -15.76 -8.35
N GLU A 127 8.48 -15.14 -7.61
CA GLU A 127 9.90 -15.41 -7.69
C GLU A 127 10.14 -16.75 -6.98
N ALA A 128 10.22 -17.83 -7.76
CA ALA A 128 10.67 -19.12 -7.26
C ALA A 128 12.19 -19.11 -7.07
N LEU A 129 12.66 -19.90 -6.11
CA LEU A 129 13.89 -20.66 -6.29
C LEU A 129 13.50 -22.05 -6.77
#